data_AF-A0A6J6MZU9-F1
#
_entry.id   AF-A0A6J6MZU9-F1
#
_cell.length_a   1.000
_cell.length_b   1.000
_cell.length_c   1.000
_cell.angle_alpha   90.00
_cell.angle_beta   90.00
_cell.angle_gamma   90.00
#
_symmetry.space_group_name_H-M   'P 1'
#
loop_
_entity.id
_entity.type
_entity.pdbx_description
1 polymer ?
#
loop_
_entity_poly.entity_id
_entity_poly.type
_entity_poly.pdbx_seq_one_letter_code
_entity_poly.pdbx_strand_id
1 'polypeptide(L)'
;MVGTYGGSTETATATAIGSGYRNTLAIIRAGNSDTGVAAALADSHTVTVEGVTFADWYLPSVNELAEMRVRRSSIGGFFDTTNDSIYWSSSESGSNNASRVRFNLGDQAGSGKGLATYVRPIRAF
;
A
#
# COMPACT_ATOMS: atom_id res chain seq x y z
N MET A 1 2.10 -21.25 -29.94
CA MET A 1 2.95 -20.38 -29.10
C MET A 1 2.16 -19.11 -28.78
N VAL A 2 1.62 -19.01 -27.57
CA VAL A 2 1.44 -17.80 -26.73
C VAL A 2 1.18 -18.41 -25.34
N GLY A 3 2.23 -18.69 -24.59
CA GLY A 3 2.72 -17.75 -23.58
C GLY A 3 2.31 -18.29 -22.22
N THR A 4 2.96 -19.39 -21.79
CA THR A 4 2.94 -19.81 -20.39
C THR A 4 3.41 -18.60 -19.57
N TYR A 5 2.51 -18.02 -18.79
CA TYR A 5 2.90 -17.12 -17.70
C TYR A 5 3.71 -17.97 -16.73
N GLY A 6 5.02 -18.00 -16.96
CA GLY A 6 5.99 -18.53 -16.02
C GLY A 6 5.70 -17.89 -14.68
N GLY A 7 5.54 -18.73 -13.66
CA GLY A 7 5.34 -18.31 -12.29
C GLY A 7 6.55 -17.51 -11.81
N SER A 8 6.60 -16.22 -12.13
CA SER A 8 7.14 -15.27 -11.19
C SER A 8 6.23 -15.35 -9.99
N THR A 9 6.71 -15.91 -8.89
CA THR A 9 6.17 -15.58 -7.57
C THR A 9 6.21 -14.07 -7.47
N GLU A 10 5.09 -13.41 -7.80
CA GLU A 10 4.96 -11.98 -7.62
C GLU A 10 5.12 -11.76 -6.11
N THR A 11 6.27 -11.24 -5.72
CA THR A 11 6.53 -10.90 -4.32
C THR A 11 6.17 -9.44 -4.13
N ALA A 12 5.72 -9.11 -2.93
CA ALA A 12 5.36 -7.76 -2.58
C ALA A 12 6.58 -6.86 -2.32
N THR A 13 7.76 -7.18 -2.85
CA THR A 13 9.02 -6.49 -2.51
C THR A 13 9.30 -5.25 -3.36
N ALA A 14 8.56 -5.04 -4.44
CA ALA A 14 8.81 -3.93 -5.35
C ALA A 14 8.56 -2.59 -4.65
N THR A 15 9.43 -1.62 -4.88
CA THR A 15 9.36 -0.29 -4.25
C THR A 15 9.02 0.83 -5.21
N ALA A 16 9.19 0.62 -6.52
CA ALA A 16 9.04 1.63 -7.55
C ALA A 16 7.64 2.26 -7.58
N ILE A 17 7.55 3.49 -8.09
CA ILE A 17 6.26 4.11 -8.43
C ILE A 17 5.57 3.23 -9.47
N GLY A 18 4.27 3.00 -9.32
CA GLY A 18 3.48 2.10 -10.15
C GLY A 18 3.53 0.63 -9.73
N SER A 19 4.21 0.27 -8.63
CA SER A 19 4.25 -1.12 -8.15
C SER A 19 3.21 -1.46 -7.08
N GLY A 20 2.48 -0.48 -6.53
CA GLY A 20 1.56 -0.72 -5.42
C GLY A 20 0.47 -1.74 -5.74
N TYR A 21 -0.10 -1.65 -6.94
CA TYR A 21 -1.15 -2.58 -7.39
C TYR A 21 -0.64 -4.03 -7.43
N ARG A 22 0.49 -4.28 -8.11
CA ARG A 22 1.07 -5.63 -8.21
C ARG A 22 1.41 -6.21 -6.83
N ASN A 23 1.94 -5.38 -5.92
CA ASN A 23 2.30 -5.82 -4.59
C ASN A 23 1.06 -6.17 -3.76
N THR A 24 0.02 -5.34 -3.83
CA THR A 24 -1.25 -5.58 -3.15
C THR A 24 -1.85 -6.92 -3.58
N LEU A 25 -1.87 -7.18 -4.90
CA LEU A 25 -2.34 -8.43 -5.47
C LEU A 25 -1.49 -9.63 -5.04
N ALA A 26 -0.16 -9.47 -5.02
CA ALA A 26 0.76 -10.50 -4.50
C ALA A 26 0.47 -10.87 -3.04
N ILE A 27 0.24 -9.87 -2.17
CA ILE A 27 -0.09 -10.09 -0.75
C ILE A 27 -1.38 -10.91 -0.60
N ILE A 28 -2.42 -10.53 -1.35
CA ILE A 28 -3.73 -11.21 -1.33
C ILE A 28 -3.60 -12.64 -1.86
N ARG A 29 -2.89 -12.83 -2.98
CA ARG A 29 -2.63 -14.17 -3.56
C ARG A 29 -1.80 -15.07 -2.66
N ALA A 30 -0.99 -14.51 -1.77
CA ALA A 30 -0.27 -15.24 -0.73
C ALA A 30 -1.17 -15.66 0.47
N GLY A 31 -2.49 -15.45 0.38
CA GLY A 31 -3.47 -15.86 1.39
C GLY A 31 -3.79 -14.79 2.43
N ASN A 32 -3.26 -13.57 2.28
CA ASN A 32 -3.49 -12.47 3.22
C ASN A 32 -4.69 -11.61 2.75
N SER A 33 -5.84 -12.26 2.54
CA SER A 33 -7.06 -11.66 2.01
C SER A 33 -8.06 -11.19 3.08
N ASP A 34 -7.74 -11.38 4.36
CA ASP A 34 -8.55 -10.87 5.47
C ASP A 34 -8.37 -9.35 5.64
N THR A 35 -9.45 -8.62 5.91
CA THR A 35 -9.43 -7.15 6.01
C THR A 35 -8.70 -6.60 7.24
N GLY A 36 -8.22 -7.45 8.15
CA GLY A 36 -7.20 -7.09 9.13
C GLY A 36 -5.82 -6.82 8.51
N VAL A 37 -5.61 -7.23 7.26
CA VAL A 37 -4.38 -6.95 6.49
C VAL A 37 -4.56 -5.68 5.68
N ALA A 38 -3.62 -4.74 5.79
CA ALA A 38 -3.67 -3.44 5.11
C ALA A 38 -3.92 -3.53 3.59
N ALA A 39 -3.33 -4.52 2.92
CA ALA A 39 -3.48 -4.74 1.48
C ALA A 39 -4.91 -5.18 1.12
N ALA A 40 -5.47 -6.15 1.85
CA ALA A 40 -6.84 -6.61 1.64
C ALA A 40 -7.86 -5.54 2.05
N LEU A 41 -7.59 -4.77 3.10
CA LEU A 41 -8.43 -3.62 3.47
C LEU A 41 -8.49 -2.60 2.34
N ALA A 42 -7.34 -2.26 1.73
CA ALA A 42 -7.29 -1.36 0.59
C ALA A 42 -8.04 -1.91 -0.62
N ASP A 43 -7.82 -3.18 -0.98
CA ASP A 43 -8.47 -3.86 -2.12
C ASP A 43 -9.98 -4.02 -1.95
N SER A 44 -10.45 -4.24 -0.71
CA SER A 44 -11.88 -4.33 -0.39
C SER A 44 -12.59 -2.98 -0.35
N HIS A 45 -11.85 -1.87 -0.37
CA HIS A 45 -12.44 -0.55 -0.24
C HIS A 45 -13.23 -0.20 -1.51
N THR A 46 -14.46 0.24 -1.32
CA THR A 46 -15.33 0.67 -2.40
C THR A 46 -16.02 1.98 -2.03
N VAL A 47 -16.12 2.89 -3.01
CA VAL A 47 -16.82 4.16 -2.83
C VAL A 47 -17.58 4.52 -4.10
N THR A 48 -18.82 4.98 -3.95
CA THR A 48 -19.64 5.47 -5.06
C THR A 48 -19.76 6.98 -4.97
N VAL A 49 -19.33 7.69 -6.02
CA VAL A 49 -19.43 9.16 -6.13
C VAL A 49 -20.18 9.45 -7.42
N GLU A 50 -21.27 10.22 -7.32
CA GLU A 50 -22.09 10.61 -8.48
C GLU A 50 -22.53 9.43 -9.37
N GLY A 51 -22.78 8.26 -8.76
CA GLY A 51 -23.21 7.05 -9.47
C GLY A 51 -22.07 6.23 -10.09
N VAL A 52 -20.82 6.67 -9.98
CA VAL A 52 -19.63 5.90 -10.39
C VAL A 52 -19.04 5.19 -9.18
N THR A 53 -18.89 3.86 -9.26
CA THR A 53 -18.26 3.05 -8.21
C THR A 53 -16.77 2.86 -8.49
N PHE A 54 -15.95 3.22 -7.52
CA PHE A 54 -14.51 3.00 -7.52
C PHE A 54 -14.18 1.86 -6.57
N ALA A 55 -13.71 0.74 -7.14
CA ALA A 55 -13.41 -0.52 -6.44
C ALA A 55 -12.01 -1.06 -6.81
N ASP A 56 -11.16 -0.20 -7.38
CA ASP A 56 -9.83 -0.48 -7.91
C ASP A 56 -8.73 0.09 -7.00
N TRP A 57 -9.03 0.21 -5.72
CA TRP A 57 -8.12 0.73 -4.71
C TRP A 57 -7.05 -0.29 -4.35
N TYR A 58 -5.82 0.17 -4.11
CA TYR A 58 -4.71 -0.67 -3.70
C TYR A 58 -3.82 0.02 -2.67
N LEU A 59 -3.03 -0.78 -1.96
CA LEU A 59 -2.06 -0.27 -0.99
C LEU A 59 -0.81 0.24 -1.75
N PRO A 60 -0.42 1.51 -1.61
CA PRO A 60 0.69 2.10 -2.37
C PRO A 60 2.01 1.39 -2.09
N SER A 61 2.92 1.33 -3.06
CA SER A 61 4.32 0.99 -2.82
C SER A 61 4.99 2.04 -1.94
N VAL A 62 6.15 1.70 -1.37
CA VAL A 62 6.84 2.63 -0.46
C VAL A 62 7.23 3.95 -1.15
N ASN A 63 7.60 3.93 -2.44
CA ASN A 63 7.91 5.18 -3.16
C ASN A 63 6.65 5.97 -3.56
N GLU A 64 5.52 5.30 -3.87
CA GLU A 64 4.24 5.99 -4.07
C GLU A 64 3.80 6.69 -2.79
N LEU A 65 3.95 6.00 -1.65
CA LEU A 65 3.63 6.56 -0.34
C LEU A 65 4.57 7.71 0.05
N ALA A 66 5.86 7.62 -0.30
CA ALA A 66 6.83 8.70 -0.10
C ALA A 66 6.51 9.93 -0.96
N GLU A 67 6.05 9.76 -2.21
CA GLU A 67 5.61 10.88 -3.04
C GLU A 67 4.34 11.53 -2.48
N MET A 68 3.38 10.72 -2.01
CA MET A 68 2.18 11.21 -1.33
C MET A 68 2.51 12.01 -0.07
N ARG A 69 3.51 11.56 0.70
CA ARG A 69 4.07 12.27 1.86
C ARG A 69 4.62 13.65 1.50
N VAL A 70 5.36 13.77 0.40
CA VAL A 70 5.88 15.05 -0.12
C VAL A 70 4.72 15.99 -0.46
N ARG A 71 3.65 15.46 -1.07
CA ARG A 71 2.46 16.22 -1.50
C ARG A 71 1.35 16.33 -0.45
N ARG A 72 1.56 15.83 0.78
CA ARG A 72 0.52 15.66 1.79
C ARG A 72 -0.28 16.93 2.09
N SER A 73 0.37 18.11 2.04
CA SER A 73 -0.29 19.39 2.31
C SER A 73 -1.30 19.75 1.23
N SER A 74 -1.09 19.32 -0.02
CA SER A 74 -2.02 19.52 -1.13
C SER A 74 -3.11 18.45 -1.18
N ILE A 75 -2.79 17.21 -0.77
CA ILE A 75 -3.73 16.08 -0.79
C ILE A 75 -4.67 16.11 0.43
N GLY A 76 -4.17 16.46 1.61
CA GLY A 76 -4.93 16.56 2.86
C GLY A 76 -5.41 15.23 3.46
N GLY A 77 -5.95 15.31 4.68
CA GLY A 77 -6.52 14.16 5.38
C GLY A 77 -5.50 13.13 5.88
N PHE A 78 -4.28 13.56 6.18
CA PHE A 78 -3.26 12.72 6.82
C PHE A 78 -3.14 13.05 8.30
N PHE A 79 -2.80 12.03 9.09
CA PHE A 79 -2.20 12.21 10.40
C PHE A 79 -0.71 12.41 10.17
N ASP A 80 -0.19 13.61 10.42
CA ASP A 80 1.18 13.98 10.04
C ASP A 80 1.92 14.83 11.09
N THR A 81 1.36 14.96 12.30
CA THR A 81 1.86 15.84 13.36
C THR A 81 2.57 15.10 14.49
N THR A 82 2.47 13.76 14.55
CA THR A 82 3.00 12.94 15.65
C THR A 82 4.02 11.91 15.15
N ASN A 83 4.88 11.40 16.04
CA ASN A 83 5.81 10.33 15.68
C ASN A 83 5.12 9.01 15.27
N ASP A 84 3.85 8.85 15.65
CA ASP A 84 3.01 7.69 15.31
C ASP A 84 2.27 7.85 13.98
N SER A 85 2.53 8.95 13.26
CA SER A 85 1.98 9.23 11.92
C SER A 85 2.57 8.29 10.87
N ILE A 86 2.46 6.99 11.08
CA ILE A 86 3.05 5.94 10.26
C ILE A 86 2.01 5.44 9.26
N TYR A 87 2.42 5.28 8.00
CA TYR A 87 1.56 4.72 6.97
C TYR A 87 2.18 3.46 6.39
N TRP A 88 1.37 2.42 6.25
CA TRP A 88 1.78 1.18 5.59
C TRP A 88 1.88 1.32 4.09
N SER A 89 2.91 0.70 3.52
CA SER A 89 3.02 0.45 2.09
C SER A 89 2.83 -1.04 1.78
N SER A 90 2.60 -1.38 0.53
CA SER A 90 2.56 -2.74 0.03
C SER A 90 3.95 -3.34 -0.19
N SER A 91 5.03 -2.58 0.03
CA SER A 91 6.41 -3.06 -0.14
C SER A 91 6.87 -3.85 1.10
N GLU A 92 7.09 -5.15 0.95
CA GLU A 92 7.69 -6.01 1.96
C GLU A 92 9.19 -5.71 2.14
N SER A 93 9.64 -5.57 3.39
CA SER A 93 11.07 -5.35 3.72
C SER A 93 11.73 -6.56 4.38
N GLY A 94 10.97 -7.63 4.62
CA GLY A 94 11.42 -8.89 5.22
C GLY A 94 10.24 -9.80 5.57
N SER A 95 10.51 -11.05 5.94
CA SER A 95 9.46 -12.04 6.23
C SER A 95 8.45 -11.57 7.28
N ASN A 96 8.94 -10.90 8.33
CA ASN A 96 8.15 -10.36 9.44
C ASN A 96 7.92 -8.85 9.33
N ASN A 97 8.40 -8.20 8.26
CA ASN A 97 8.45 -6.74 8.17
C ASN A 97 7.84 -6.19 6.88
N ALA A 98 7.06 -5.12 7.00
CA ALA A 98 6.60 -4.32 5.88
C ALA A 98 7.28 -2.94 5.91
N SER A 99 7.42 -2.32 4.75
CA SER A 99 7.93 -0.96 4.62
C SER A 99 6.84 0.03 4.99
N ARG A 100 7.24 1.09 5.70
CA ARG A 100 6.37 2.20 6.11
C ARG A 100 6.99 3.53 5.74
N VAL A 101 6.16 4.58 5.72
CA VAL A 101 6.62 5.98 5.69
C VAL A 101 6.06 6.71 6.91
N ARG A 102 6.90 7.47 7.62
CA ARG A 102 6.44 8.38 8.67
C ARG A 102 6.05 9.74 8.09
N PHE A 103 4.81 10.13 8.31
CA PHE A 103 4.19 11.36 7.81
C PHE A 103 4.55 12.63 8.57
N ASN A 104 5.20 12.55 9.73
CA ASN A 104 5.77 13.73 10.38
C ASN A 104 7.26 13.94 10.06
N LEU A 105 8.04 12.87 9.88
CA LEU A 105 9.50 12.93 9.68
C LEU A 105 9.97 12.62 8.24
N GLY A 106 9.23 11.80 7.49
CA GLY A 106 9.56 11.44 6.10
C GLY A 106 10.45 10.21 5.96
N ASP A 107 10.92 9.62 7.05
CA ASP A 107 11.75 8.42 6.98
C ASP A 107 10.96 7.18 6.53
N GLN A 108 11.68 6.30 5.85
CA GLN A 108 11.23 5.00 5.38
C GLN A 108 11.94 3.91 6.19
N ALA A 109 11.18 2.94 6.69
CA ALA A 109 11.76 1.86 7.48
C ALA A 109 10.88 0.60 7.47
N GLY A 110 11.49 -0.55 7.75
CA GLY A 110 10.78 -1.79 8.02
C GLY A 110 10.17 -1.80 9.43
N SER A 111 8.91 -2.19 9.55
CA SER A 111 8.21 -2.39 10.84
C SER A 111 7.54 -3.75 10.87
N GLY A 112 7.30 -4.30 12.06
CA GLY A 112 6.60 -5.57 12.22
C GLY A 112 5.20 -5.53 11.59
N LYS A 113 4.85 -6.55 10.80
CA LYS A 113 3.55 -6.63 10.09
C LYS A 113 2.32 -6.61 11.01
N GLY A 114 2.49 -6.93 12.30
CA GLY A 114 1.42 -6.89 13.30
C GLY A 114 1.16 -5.52 13.94
N LEU A 115 1.88 -4.46 13.56
CA LEU A 115 1.63 -3.12 14.10
C LEU A 115 0.38 -2.50 13.47
N ALA A 116 -0.55 -2.06 14.32
CA ALA A 116 -1.69 -1.26 13.91
C ALA A 116 -1.23 0.16 13.58
N THR A 117 -1.44 0.58 12.34
CA THR A 117 -1.05 1.92 11.87
C THR A 117 -1.94 2.38 10.72
N TYR A 118 -1.68 3.55 10.16
CA TYR A 118 -2.54 4.13 9.14
C TYR A 118 -2.34 3.48 7.76
N VAL A 119 -3.42 3.49 6.98
CA VAL A 119 -3.46 3.03 5.60
C VAL A 119 -4.05 4.15 4.75
N ARG A 120 -3.47 4.40 3.57
CA ARG A 120 -4.01 5.34 2.58
C ARG A 120 -4.04 4.65 1.21
N PRO A 121 -5.16 4.00 0.84
CA PRO A 121 -5.29 3.39 -0.47
C PRO A 121 -5.20 4.46 -1.57
N ILE A 122 -4.68 4.05 -2.73
CA ILE A 122 -4.63 4.87 -3.94
C ILE A 122 -5.22 4.09 -5.12
N ARG A 123 -5.57 4.80 -6.19
CA ARG A 123 -6.03 4.24 -7.47
C ARG A 123 -5.26 4.89 -8.62
N ALA A 124 -5.03 4.17 -9.69
CA ALA A 124 -4.45 4.70 -10.93
C ALA A 124 -5.58 5.19 -11.86
N PHE A 125 -5.25 6.10 -12.78
CA PHE A 125 -6.18 6.68 -13.76
C PHE A 125 -5.60 6.63 -15.16
#